data_AF-A0AAW0FC29-F1
#
_entry.id   AF-A0AAW0FC29-F1
#
_cell.length_a   1.000
_cell.length_b   1.000
_cell.length_c   1.000
_cell.angle_alpha   90.00
_cell.angle_beta   90.00
_cell.angle_gamma   90.00
#
_symmetry.space_group_name_H-M   'P 1'
#
loop_
_entity.id
_entity.type
_entity.pdbx_description
1 polymer ?
#
loop_
_entity_poly.entity_id
_entity_poly.type
_entity_poly.pdbx_seq_one_letter_code
_entity_poly.pdbx_strand_id
1 'polypeptide(L)'
;MVFVNNTTFTTSGIDLSLFDPMVLRDQVAFESAICSFEQKLFDPGVDKVKLVDDLMSVRHLFQLVFSAVGEPSAEYIQECVFQSYAMTAYEFSGSQVQRLLEDLAHFAVAFFLVPSAVEFFRSVQSGAQALTSISAAFNNTMENDAEQPSSPVSLSSPMRRRRNFSHVSQREQKKARTKTSIAIDPKPFKDLSVDVPTSKDEADNLAQKILTTQRDLLEQYLSSLRNPELFNVIKSAYIPAALLEPEPHSETPLGNEPGTTDELYNTPMTPSAFPMVQPLRAALHFDSPEGFGEWRVMIPSSAHRDLRDAKRRNPKLFKIIVKKIMELSNGHFSDDNQKKLNNTSVGVPIFEAKMTSDTRLVYQIDCNQDFETGVSKKSTDFKANVDLISI
;
A
#
# COMPACT_ATOMS: atom_id res chain seq x y z
N MET A 1 -42.71 -15.13 -0.49
CA MET A 1 -42.02 -15.54 0.76
C MET A 1 -40.55 -15.61 0.42
N VAL A 2 -39.77 -14.57 0.73
CA VAL A 2 -38.34 -14.49 0.41
C VAL A 2 -37.57 -14.94 1.64
N PHE A 3 -36.76 -15.98 1.51
CA PHE A 3 -35.87 -16.41 2.59
C PHE A 3 -34.68 -15.45 2.64
N VAL A 4 -34.67 -14.59 3.66
CA VAL A 4 -33.47 -13.84 4.05
C VAL A 4 -32.60 -14.81 4.84
N ASN A 5 -31.48 -15.24 4.26
CA ASN A 5 -30.47 -16.00 4.98
C ASN A 5 -29.74 -15.07 5.93
N ASN A 6 -30.22 -14.97 7.17
CA ASN A 6 -29.47 -14.38 8.27
C ASN A 6 -28.29 -15.30 8.64
N THR A 7 -27.17 -15.12 7.94
CA THR A 7 -25.88 -15.64 8.38
C THR A 7 -25.48 -14.86 9.64
N THR A 8 -25.73 -15.45 10.81
CA THR A 8 -25.35 -14.84 12.09
C THR A 8 -23.83 -14.89 12.25
N PHE A 9 -23.14 -13.84 11.82
CA PHE A 9 -21.73 -13.64 12.14
C PHE A 9 -21.61 -13.50 13.67
N THR A 10 -20.86 -14.40 14.28
CA THR A 10 -20.58 -14.37 15.72
C THR A 10 -19.50 -13.33 15.99
N THR A 11 -19.91 -12.08 16.20
CA THR A 11 -19.03 -10.94 16.51
C THR A 11 -18.16 -11.19 17.75
N SER A 12 -17.06 -10.45 17.86
CA SER A 12 -16.13 -10.44 19.00
C SER A 12 -16.73 -9.96 20.33
N GLY A 13 -18.00 -9.57 20.37
CA GLY A 13 -18.65 -8.89 21.51
C GLY A 13 -18.60 -7.36 21.43
N ILE A 14 -17.82 -6.82 20.49
CA ILE A 14 -17.73 -5.38 20.24
C ILE A 14 -18.87 -4.90 19.33
N ASP A 15 -19.40 -3.73 19.65
CA ASP A 15 -20.46 -3.10 18.89
C ASP A 15 -19.85 -2.13 17.86
N LEU A 16 -19.70 -2.61 16.62
CA LEU A 16 -19.14 -1.82 15.53
C LEU A 16 -20.09 -0.70 15.06
N SER A 17 -21.37 -0.70 15.45
CA SER A 17 -22.30 0.38 15.06
C SER A 17 -21.95 1.73 15.70
N LEU A 18 -21.21 1.72 16.81
CA LEU A 18 -20.63 2.91 17.43
C LEU A 18 -19.60 3.62 16.53
N PHE A 19 -19.08 2.92 15.51
CA PHE A 19 -18.04 3.42 14.61
C PHE A 19 -18.58 3.87 13.24
N ASP A 20 -19.88 4.14 13.11
CA ASP A 20 -20.44 4.76 11.90
C ASP A 20 -19.71 6.09 11.58
N PRO A 21 -19.09 6.24 10.38
CA PRO A 21 -18.37 7.45 10.00
C PRO A 21 -19.18 8.75 10.11
N MET A 22 -20.51 8.71 10.00
CA MET A 22 -21.37 9.89 10.19
C MET A 22 -21.49 10.28 11.66
N VAL A 23 -21.52 9.30 12.57
CA VAL A 23 -21.59 9.51 14.02
C VAL A 23 -20.24 10.02 14.55
N LEU A 24 -19.14 9.43 14.11
CA LEU A 24 -17.77 9.79 14.55
C LEU A 24 -17.29 11.20 14.10
N ARG A 25 -18.09 11.94 13.33
CA ARG A 25 -17.83 13.35 12.98
C ARG A 25 -17.93 14.26 14.19
N ASP A 26 -18.82 13.95 15.13
CA ASP A 26 -18.86 14.66 16.41
C ASP A 26 -17.73 14.16 17.32
N GLN A 27 -16.97 15.09 17.90
CA GLN A 27 -15.79 14.75 18.70
C GLN A 27 -16.17 14.06 20.02
N VAL A 28 -17.30 14.40 20.63
CA VAL A 28 -17.79 13.77 21.87
C VAL A 28 -18.30 12.36 21.58
N ALA A 29 -19.00 12.17 20.46
CA ALA A 29 -19.40 10.85 19.99
C ALA A 29 -18.19 9.95 19.68
N PHE A 30 -17.15 10.51 19.04
CA PHE A 30 -15.89 9.81 18.79
C PHE A 30 -15.18 9.37 20.09
N GLU A 31 -14.99 10.29 21.03
CA GLU A 31 -14.38 9.98 22.34
C GLU A 31 -15.22 8.95 23.12
N SER A 32 -16.55 9.05 23.06
CA SER A 32 -17.44 8.07 23.70
C SER A 32 -17.39 6.69 23.04
N ALA A 33 -17.21 6.61 21.71
CA ALA A 33 -17.07 5.34 21.01
C ALA A 33 -15.74 4.66 21.36
N ILE A 34 -14.64 5.41 21.39
CA ILE A 34 -13.32 4.90 21.82
C ILE A 34 -13.38 4.44 23.28
N CYS A 35 -13.92 5.25 24.19
CA CYS A 35 -14.04 4.88 25.61
C CYS A 35 -14.91 3.62 25.82
N SER A 36 -16.02 3.47 25.06
CA SER A 36 -16.86 2.27 25.11
C SER A 36 -16.15 1.02 24.55
N PHE A 37 -15.36 1.18 23.49
CA PHE A 37 -14.52 0.13 22.94
C PHE A 37 -13.46 -0.33 23.95
N GLU A 38 -12.72 0.59 24.56
CA GLU A 38 -11.69 0.28 25.56
C GLU A 38 -12.26 -0.42 26.80
N GLN A 39 -13.43 0.01 27.29
CA GLN A 39 -14.11 -0.67 28.39
C GLN A 39 -14.47 -2.12 28.08
N LYS A 40 -14.86 -2.42 26.83
CA LYS A 40 -15.16 -3.78 26.38
C LYS A 40 -13.92 -4.61 26.09
N LEU A 41 -12.82 -3.98 25.66
CA LEU A 41 -11.60 -4.66 25.21
C LEU A 41 -11.01 -5.63 26.26
N PHE A 42 -11.15 -5.30 27.54
CA PHE A 42 -10.68 -6.09 28.69
C PHE A 42 -11.73 -7.06 29.27
N ASP A 43 -12.93 -7.15 28.68
CA ASP A 43 -13.94 -8.14 29.08
C ASP A 43 -13.46 -9.55 28.68
N PRO A 44 -13.39 -10.54 29.61
CA PRO A 44 -12.98 -11.91 29.29
C PRO A 44 -13.91 -12.61 28.28
N GLY A 45 -15.09 -12.04 27.97
CA GLY A 45 -15.97 -12.49 26.89
C GLY A 45 -15.53 -12.10 25.48
N VAL A 46 -14.55 -11.20 25.31
CA VAL A 46 -14.08 -10.76 23.98
C VAL A 46 -13.20 -11.83 23.32
N ASP A 47 -13.62 -12.26 22.13
CA ASP A 47 -12.87 -13.17 21.28
C ASP A 47 -11.70 -12.41 20.61
N LYS A 48 -10.50 -12.54 21.20
CA LYS A 48 -9.26 -11.90 20.74
C LYS A 48 -8.93 -12.16 19.27
N VAL A 49 -9.26 -13.34 18.74
CA VAL A 49 -8.98 -13.69 17.34
C VAL A 49 -9.95 -12.93 16.44
N LYS A 50 -11.23 -12.85 16.81
CA LYS A 50 -12.22 -12.11 16.02
C LYS A 50 -12.12 -10.60 16.15
N LEU A 51 -11.59 -10.08 17.26
CA LEU A 51 -11.38 -8.63 17.47
C LEU A 51 -10.70 -7.97 16.25
N VAL A 52 -9.62 -8.57 15.76
CA VAL A 52 -8.86 -8.04 14.63
C VAL A 52 -9.63 -8.20 13.31
N ASP A 53 -10.30 -9.35 13.08
CA ASP A 53 -11.16 -9.54 11.90
C ASP A 53 -12.35 -8.56 11.86
N ASP A 54 -12.99 -8.31 13.00
CA ASP A 54 -14.10 -7.36 13.15
C ASP A 54 -13.62 -5.92 12.84
N LEU A 55 -12.47 -5.51 13.38
CA LEU A 55 -11.85 -4.21 13.09
C LEU A 55 -11.37 -4.08 11.63
N MET A 56 -10.99 -5.19 10.99
CA MET A 56 -10.63 -5.21 9.56
C MET A 56 -11.84 -5.34 8.62
N SER A 57 -13.01 -5.74 9.14
CA SER A 57 -14.23 -5.90 8.34
C SER A 57 -14.76 -4.58 7.78
N VAL A 58 -14.40 -3.46 8.43
CA VAL A 58 -14.70 -2.10 7.99
C VAL A 58 -13.40 -1.43 7.55
N ARG A 59 -13.40 -0.93 6.31
CA ARG A 59 -12.22 -0.30 5.68
C ARG A 59 -11.68 0.84 6.56
N HIS A 60 -10.39 0.77 6.87
CA HIS A 60 -9.63 1.75 7.67
C HIS A 60 -10.02 1.86 9.16
N LEU A 61 -10.93 1.00 9.67
CA LEU A 61 -11.36 1.05 11.06
C LEU A 61 -10.26 0.59 12.02
N PHE A 62 -9.54 -0.49 11.69
CA PHE A 62 -8.39 -0.95 12.49
C PHE A 62 -7.37 0.18 12.70
N GLN A 63 -6.99 0.89 11.63
CA GLN A 63 -6.03 1.99 11.67
C GLN A 63 -6.54 3.12 12.57
N LEU A 64 -7.81 3.52 12.42
CA LEU A 64 -8.43 4.54 13.26
C LEU A 64 -8.41 4.14 14.73
N VAL A 65 -8.98 2.99 15.07
CA VAL A 65 -9.07 2.52 16.47
C VAL A 65 -7.68 2.38 17.08
N PHE A 66 -6.75 1.71 16.39
CA PHE A 66 -5.38 1.51 16.89
C PHE A 66 -4.61 2.83 17.05
N SER A 67 -4.88 3.86 16.24
CA SER A 67 -4.31 5.20 16.44
C SER A 67 -4.95 6.00 17.57
N ALA A 68 -6.20 5.68 17.96
CA ALA A 68 -7.03 6.48 18.85
C ALA A 68 -7.06 6.02 20.30
N VAL A 69 -6.93 4.70 20.54
CA VAL A 69 -7.01 4.13 21.90
C VAL A 69 -5.82 4.51 22.79
N GLY A 70 -6.00 4.44 24.11
CA GLY A 70 -4.93 4.60 25.09
C GLY A 70 -3.88 3.49 25.01
N GLU A 71 -2.72 3.73 25.61
CA GLU A 71 -1.57 2.82 25.50
C GLU A 71 -1.84 1.38 25.99
N PRO A 72 -2.50 1.13 27.14
CA PRO A 72 -2.80 -0.24 27.58
C PRO A 72 -3.70 -1.00 26.60
N SER A 73 -4.59 -0.29 25.92
CA SER A 73 -5.49 -0.84 24.90
C SER A 73 -4.74 -1.13 23.60
N ALA A 74 -3.80 -0.26 23.20
CA ALA A 74 -2.94 -0.47 22.04
C ALA A 74 -1.99 -1.67 22.26
N GLU A 75 -1.35 -1.75 23.43
CA GLU A 75 -0.53 -2.89 23.86
C GLU A 75 -1.33 -4.20 23.81
N TYR A 76 -2.57 -4.21 24.30
CA TYR A 76 -3.43 -5.40 24.27
C TYR A 76 -3.84 -5.81 22.85
N ILE A 77 -4.21 -4.88 21.97
CA ILE A 77 -4.50 -5.19 20.55
C ILE A 77 -3.24 -5.72 19.86
N GLN A 78 -2.08 -5.12 20.11
CA GLN A 78 -0.79 -5.57 19.59
C GLN A 78 -0.44 -6.97 20.10
N GLU A 79 -0.72 -7.28 21.37
CA GLU A 79 -0.58 -8.63 21.91
C GLU A 79 -1.50 -9.63 21.18
N CYS A 80 -2.76 -9.28 20.94
CA CYS A 80 -3.70 -10.13 20.20
C CYS A 80 -3.21 -10.41 18.77
N VAL A 81 -2.73 -9.39 18.06
CA VAL A 81 -2.14 -9.52 16.73
C VAL A 81 -0.93 -10.48 16.76
N PHE A 82 0.04 -10.27 17.67
CA PHE A 82 1.24 -11.10 17.71
C PHE A 82 1.05 -12.49 18.36
N GLN A 83 0.01 -12.71 19.18
CA GLN A 83 -0.39 -14.05 19.63
C GLN A 83 -0.87 -14.93 18.47
N SER A 84 -1.42 -14.34 17.41
CA SER A 84 -1.85 -15.03 16.19
C SER A 84 -0.75 -15.15 15.11
N TYR A 85 0.49 -14.73 15.41
CA TYR A 85 1.57 -14.68 14.42
C TYR A 85 2.02 -16.07 13.97
N ALA A 86 1.98 -16.31 12.66
CA ALA A 86 2.33 -17.59 12.05
C ALA A 86 3.83 -17.93 12.23
N MET A 87 4.11 -19.19 12.58
CA MET A 87 5.46 -19.70 12.79
C MET A 87 6.00 -20.44 11.56
N THR A 88 5.16 -20.72 10.56
CA THR A 88 5.52 -21.41 9.32
C THR A 88 4.97 -20.70 8.08
N ALA A 89 5.58 -20.96 6.91
CA ALA A 89 5.11 -20.42 5.64
C ALA A 89 3.68 -20.89 5.28
N TYR A 90 3.28 -22.08 5.75
CA TYR A 90 1.93 -22.61 5.58
C TYR A 90 0.92 -21.81 6.41
N GLU A 91 1.16 -21.67 7.72
CA GLU A 91 0.28 -20.92 8.62
C GLU A 91 0.14 -19.45 8.22
N PHE A 92 1.19 -18.83 7.67
CA PHE A 92 1.16 -17.43 7.27
C PHE A 92 0.24 -17.21 6.05
N SER A 93 0.23 -18.16 5.11
CA SER A 93 -0.48 -18.06 3.83
C SER A 93 -2.00 -18.02 4.04
N GLY A 94 -2.61 -16.85 3.85
CA GLY A 94 -4.04 -16.61 4.09
C GLY A 94 -4.39 -16.29 5.55
N SER A 95 -3.40 -16.14 6.44
CA SER A 95 -3.61 -15.77 7.84
C SER A 95 -4.26 -14.39 7.99
N GLN A 96 -4.87 -14.15 9.16
CA GLN A 96 -5.30 -12.81 9.56
C GLN A 96 -4.14 -11.82 9.58
N VAL A 97 -2.96 -12.25 10.06
CA VAL A 97 -1.74 -11.43 10.11
C VAL A 97 -1.26 -11.02 8.72
N GLN A 98 -1.27 -11.94 7.73
CA GLN A 98 -0.96 -11.57 6.34
C GLN A 98 -1.94 -10.52 5.83
N ARG A 99 -3.25 -10.74 6.00
CA ARG A 99 -4.29 -9.78 5.57
C ARG A 99 -4.10 -8.41 6.22
N LEU A 100 -3.78 -8.37 7.52
CA LEU A 100 -3.54 -7.13 8.26
C LEU A 100 -2.29 -6.41 7.75
N LEU A 101 -1.19 -7.14 7.56
CA LEU A 101 0.06 -6.58 7.06
C LEU A 101 -0.08 -6.05 5.62
N GLU A 102 -0.83 -6.74 4.77
CA GLU A 102 -1.16 -6.27 3.43
C GLU A 102 -2.04 -5.00 3.47
N ASP A 103 -3.09 -4.94 4.29
CA ASP A 103 -3.95 -3.75 4.41
C ASP A 103 -3.17 -2.53 4.98
N LEU A 104 -2.36 -2.74 6.01
CA LEU A 104 -1.45 -1.72 6.55
C LEU A 104 -0.44 -1.23 5.52
N ALA A 105 0.11 -2.12 4.70
CA ALA A 105 1.05 -1.74 3.64
C ALA A 105 0.36 -0.90 2.54
N HIS A 106 -0.85 -1.27 2.10
CA HIS A 106 -1.64 -0.47 1.16
C HIS A 106 -1.97 0.91 1.74
N PHE A 107 -2.41 0.95 3.01
CA PHE A 107 -2.73 2.20 3.71
C PHE A 107 -1.49 3.11 3.86
N ALA A 108 -0.34 2.54 4.22
CA ALA A 108 0.91 3.29 4.36
C ALA A 108 1.40 3.91 3.05
N VAL A 109 1.17 3.25 1.91
CA VAL A 109 1.46 3.82 0.58
C VAL A 109 0.45 4.91 0.21
N ALA A 110 -0.86 4.67 0.43
CA ALA A 110 -1.91 5.62 0.07
C ALA A 110 -1.84 6.94 0.86
N PHE A 111 -1.43 6.89 2.13
CA PHE A 111 -1.38 8.04 3.03
C PHE A 111 0.05 8.45 3.43
N PHE A 112 1.08 7.92 2.75
CA PHE A 112 2.50 8.22 2.96
C PHE A 112 2.95 8.13 4.44
N LEU A 113 2.43 7.17 5.20
CA LEU A 113 2.68 7.06 6.65
C LEU A 113 4.17 6.94 7.03
N VAL A 114 4.97 6.35 6.14
CA VAL A 114 6.41 6.16 6.35
C VAL A 114 7.21 6.52 5.08
N PRO A 115 8.40 7.14 5.19
CA PRO A 115 9.20 7.54 4.02
C PRO A 115 9.54 6.40 3.05
N SER A 116 9.72 5.17 3.57
CA SER A 116 9.99 3.95 2.80
C SER A 116 8.72 3.13 2.47
N ALA A 117 7.52 3.73 2.48
CA ALA A 117 6.26 2.99 2.33
C ALA A 117 6.22 2.10 1.07
N VAL A 118 6.76 2.58 -0.05
CA VAL A 118 6.84 1.82 -1.33
C VAL A 118 7.80 0.64 -1.24
N GLU A 119 8.90 0.77 -0.49
CA GLU A 119 9.89 -0.30 -0.29
C GLU A 119 9.33 -1.37 0.66
N PHE A 120 8.69 -0.93 1.75
CA PHE A 120 8.05 -1.81 2.72
C PHE A 120 6.88 -2.57 2.06
N PHE A 121 6.04 -1.90 1.28
CA PHE A 121 4.97 -2.52 0.51
C PHE A 121 5.47 -3.62 -0.44
N ARG A 122 6.57 -3.36 -1.18
CA ARG A 122 7.20 -4.37 -2.05
C ARG A 122 7.77 -5.54 -1.24
N SER A 123 8.34 -5.29 -0.07
CA SER A 123 8.85 -6.32 0.83
C SER A 123 7.71 -7.19 1.41
N VAL A 124 6.57 -6.59 1.77
CA VAL A 124 5.36 -7.32 2.18
C VAL A 124 4.86 -8.20 1.04
N GLN A 125 4.61 -7.62 -0.13
CA GLN A 125 4.05 -8.33 -1.28
C GLN A 125 4.97 -9.48 -1.74
N SER A 126 6.28 -9.24 -1.82
CA SER A 126 7.26 -10.26 -2.24
C SER A 126 7.45 -11.32 -1.17
N GLY A 127 7.42 -10.95 0.11
CA GLY A 127 7.47 -11.86 1.25
C GLY A 127 6.30 -12.84 1.28
N ALA A 128 5.07 -12.34 1.16
CA ALA A 128 3.86 -13.16 1.08
C ALA A 128 3.88 -14.13 -0.12
N GLN A 129 4.31 -13.66 -1.30
CA GLN A 129 4.45 -14.50 -2.49
C GLN A 129 5.54 -15.56 -2.36
N ALA A 130 6.69 -15.23 -1.75
CA ALA A 130 7.77 -16.17 -1.48
C ALA A 130 7.35 -17.25 -0.47
N LEU A 131 6.67 -16.88 0.63
CA LEU A 131 6.14 -17.81 1.62
C LEU A 131 5.08 -18.74 1.01
N THR A 132 4.16 -18.20 0.22
CA THR A 132 3.16 -19.01 -0.53
C THR A 132 3.87 -20.02 -1.44
N SER A 133 4.92 -19.59 -2.15
CA SER A 133 5.71 -20.44 -3.05
C SER A 133 6.49 -21.53 -2.31
N ILE A 134 7.12 -21.20 -1.17
CA ILE A 134 7.78 -22.18 -0.29
C ILE A 134 6.77 -23.21 0.22
N SER A 135 5.61 -22.76 0.69
CA SER A 135 4.57 -23.62 1.23
C SER A 135 4.06 -24.64 0.19
N ALA A 136 3.71 -24.15 -1.01
CA ALA A 136 3.28 -25.01 -2.11
C ALA A 136 4.36 -26.02 -2.57
N ALA A 137 5.63 -25.62 -2.46
CA ALA A 137 6.79 -26.40 -2.92
C ALA A 137 7.25 -27.51 -1.96
N PHE A 138 7.29 -27.25 -0.65
CA PHE A 138 7.98 -28.11 0.32
C PHE A 138 7.10 -28.74 1.41
N ASN A 139 5.83 -28.35 1.51
CA ASN A 139 4.88 -28.98 2.45
C ASN A 139 4.08 -30.13 1.81
N ASN A 140 3.79 -30.05 0.51
CA ASN A 140 3.08 -31.10 -0.24
C ASN A 140 3.91 -32.40 -0.44
N THR A 141 5.18 -32.42 -0.05
CA THR A 141 6.09 -33.56 -0.23
C THR A 141 5.90 -34.67 0.80
N MET A 142 5.07 -34.49 1.84
CA MET A 142 4.92 -35.44 2.94
C MET A 142 4.06 -36.68 2.62
N GLU A 143 3.28 -36.69 1.53
CA GLU A 143 2.35 -37.79 1.22
C GLU A 143 2.87 -38.87 0.24
N ASN A 144 4.00 -38.66 -0.45
CA ASN A 144 4.44 -39.58 -1.53
C ASN A 144 5.59 -40.55 -1.18
N ASP A 145 6.22 -40.43 -0.02
CA ASP A 145 7.36 -41.30 0.38
C ASP A 145 6.93 -42.50 1.29
N ALA A 146 5.62 -42.72 1.49
CA ALA A 146 5.09 -43.71 2.44
C ALA A 146 4.98 -45.16 1.91
N GLU A 147 5.29 -45.43 0.64
CA GLU A 147 5.29 -46.80 0.07
C GLU A 147 6.67 -47.22 -0.46
N GLN A 148 7.53 -47.72 0.44
CA GLN A 148 8.48 -48.78 0.08
C GLN A 148 8.35 -49.98 1.02
N PRO A 149 8.14 -51.21 0.50
CA PRO A 149 8.02 -52.40 1.32
C PRO A 149 9.37 -52.79 1.93
N SER A 150 9.33 -53.23 3.18
CA SER A 150 10.48 -53.58 3.99
C SER A 150 11.25 -54.82 3.47
N SER A 151 12.58 -54.74 3.53
CA SER A 151 13.48 -55.87 3.27
C SER A 151 13.73 -56.68 4.56
N PRO A 152 13.73 -58.03 4.52
CA PRO A 152 14.14 -58.87 5.65
C PRO A 152 15.62 -59.32 5.59
N VAL A 153 16.10 -59.82 6.74
CA VAL A 153 17.48 -60.28 7.04
C VAL A 153 17.46 -61.79 7.38
N SER A 154 18.53 -62.60 7.32
CA SER A 154 19.97 -62.31 7.18
C SER A 154 20.81 -63.51 6.66
N LEU A 155 22.09 -63.24 6.33
CA LEU A 155 23.27 -64.13 6.49
C LEU A 155 23.24 -65.59 5.98
N SER A 156 23.99 -65.86 4.89
CA SER A 156 24.96 -66.98 4.85
C SER A 156 25.98 -66.81 3.70
N SER A 157 27.26 -67.07 3.98
CA SER A 157 28.38 -67.15 3.01
C SER A 157 28.85 -68.61 2.87
N PRO A 158 29.75 -69.00 1.94
CA PRO A 158 30.26 -68.30 0.74
C PRO A 158 30.32 -69.18 -0.53
N MET A 159 30.15 -68.64 -1.76
CA MET A 159 30.84 -69.25 -2.93
C MET A 159 31.09 -68.33 -4.13
N ARG A 160 32.23 -68.56 -4.78
CA ARG A 160 32.71 -67.83 -5.97
C ARG A 160 31.75 -67.94 -7.16
N ARG A 161 31.49 -66.81 -7.85
CA ARG A 161 31.48 -66.76 -9.32
C ARG A 161 31.72 -65.34 -9.85
N ARG A 162 32.70 -65.20 -10.74
CA ARG A 162 32.93 -64.01 -11.57
C ARG A 162 31.70 -63.80 -12.48
N ARG A 163 31.21 -62.57 -12.61
CA ARG A 163 31.33 -61.78 -13.87
C ARG A 163 30.65 -60.41 -13.81
N ASN A 164 31.29 -59.48 -14.53
CA ASN A 164 30.75 -58.29 -15.18
C ASN A 164 30.19 -57.17 -14.28
N PHE A 165 31.00 -56.12 -14.13
CA PHE A 165 30.52 -54.76 -13.92
C PHE A 165 29.59 -54.39 -15.09
N SER A 166 28.29 -54.37 -14.86
CA SER A 166 27.36 -53.66 -15.74
C SER A 166 27.60 -52.17 -15.58
N HIS A 167 27.92 -51.47 -16.68
CA HIS A 167 27.83 -50.01 -16.70
C HIS A 167 26.42 -49.59 -16.29
N VAL A 168 26.28 -49.01 -15.09
CA VAL A 168 25.11 -48.18 -14.77
C VAL A 168 25.05 -47.12 -15.85
N SER A 169 23.91 -47.04 -16.53
CA SER A 169 23.82 -46.20 -17.72
C SER A 169 24.02 -44.74 -17.31
N GLN A 170 24.82 -43.97 -18.06
CA GLN A 170 24.85 -42.51 -17.88
C GLN A 170 23.46 -41.88 -18.02
N ARG A 171 22.53 -42.59 -18.67
CA ARG A 171 21.11 -42.22 -18.81
C ARG A 171 20.32 -42.39 -17.50
N GLU A 172 20.69 -43.35 -16.65
CA GLU A 172 20.12 -43.54 -15.31
C GLU A 172 20.72 -42.55 -14.31
N GLN A 173 22.03 -42.31 -14.35
CA GLN A 173 22.65 -41.23 -13.55
C GLN A 173 22.12 -39.84 -13.94
N LYS A 174 21.80 -39.58 -15.22
CA LYS A 174 21.10 -38.34 -15.63
C LYS A 174 19.64 -38.28 -15.16
N LYS A 175 18.91 -39.40 -15.14
CA LYS A 175 17.56 -39.46 -14.56
C LYS A 175 17.58 -39.24 -13.04
N ALA A 176 18.53 -39.83 -12.31
CA ALA A 176 18.72 -39.59 -10.88
C ALA A 176 19.18 -38.16 -10.55
N ARG A 177 19.91 -37.49 -11.47
CA ARG A 177 20.21 -36.05 -11.41
C ARG A 177 19.05 -35.15 -11.80
N THR A 178 17.99 -35.70 -12.40
CA THR A 178 16.71 -35.01 -12.57
C THR A 178 15.85 -35.25 -11.33
N LYS A 179 16.43 -34.99 -10.14
CA LYS A 179 15.65 -34.83 -8.92
C LYS A 179 14.69 -33.68 -9.16
N THR A 180 13.41 -34.00 -9.21
CA THR A 180 12.24 -33.12 -8.99
C THR A 180 12.60 -31.64 -8.88
N SER A 181 12.76 -30.97 -10.03
CA SER A 181 12.83 -29.52 -10.10
C SER A 181 11.47 -28.99 -9.67
N ILE A 182 11.32 -28.68 -8.37
CA ILE A 182 10.08 -28.10 -7.85
C ILE A 182 9.88 -26.76 -8.57
N ALA A 183 8.74 -26.59 -9.21
CA ALA A 183 8.45 -25.45 -10.08
C ALA A 183 8.08 -24.22 -9.22
N ILE A 184 9.11 -23.61 -8.63
CA ILE A 184 9.01 -22.40 -7.82
C ILE A 184 9.13 -21.18 -8.74
N ASP A 185 8.25 -20.18 -8.58
CA ASP A 185 8.43 -18.88 -9.25
C ASP A 185 9.66 -18.16 -8.65
N PRO A 186 10.71 -17.87 -9.44
CA PRO A 186 11.90 -17.20 -8.92
C PRO A 186 11.70 -15.70 -8.67
N LYS A 187 10.62 -15.09 -9.15
CA LYS A 187 10.44 -13.63 -9.08
C LYS A 187 10.37 -13.09 -7.64
N PRO A 188 9.56 -13.62 -6.71
CA PRO A 188 9.47 -13.07 -5.35
C PRO A 188 10.80 -13.13 -4.59
N PHE A 189 11.58 -14.19 -4.82
CA PHE A 189 12.91 -14.39 -4.24
C PHE A 189 13.90 -13.34 -4.78
N LYS A 190 13.89 -13.10 -6.10
CA LYS A 190 14.71 -12.07 -6.72
C LYS A 190 14.35 -10.66 -6.24
N ASP A 191 13.07 -10.36 -6.09
CA ASP A 191 12.59 -9.05 -5.61
C ASP A 191 12.97 -8.82 -4.12
N LEU A 192 13.09 -9.90 -3.33
CA LEU A 192 13.67 -9.90 -1.97
C LEU A 192 15.22 -9.98 -1.93
N SER A 193 15.89 -10.07 -3.08
CA SER A 193 17.34 -10.29 -3.20
C SER A 193 17.88 -11.55 -2.49
N VAL A 194 17.09 -12.64 -2.51
CA VAL A 194 17.46 -13.96 -1.97
C VAL A 194 17.46 -15.04 -3.06
N ASP A 195 18.23 -16.10 -2.85
CA ASP A 195 18.24 -17.27 -3.73
C ASP A 195 16.98 -18.14 -3.55
N VAL A 196 16.57 -18.84 -4.61
CA VAL A 196 15.49 -19.82 -4.56
C VAL A 196 15.99 -21.07 -3.80
N PRO A 197 15.30 -21.53 -2.75
CA PRO A 197 15.75 -22.67 -1.96
C PRO A 197 15.67 -23.98 -2.76
N THR A 198 16.67 -24.85 -2.60
CA THR A 198 16.80 -26.11 -3.37
C THR A 198 16.56 -27.36 -2.53
N SER A 199 16.46 -27.20 -1.21
CA SER A 199 16.18 -28.25 -0.24
C SER A 199 15.16 -27.78 0.81
N LYS A 200 14.54 -28.72 1.53
CA LYS A 200 13.58 -28.40 2.60
C LYS A 200 14.24 -27.57 3.71
N ASP A 201 15.43 -27.96 4.16
CA ASP A 201 16.17 -27.24 5.20
C ASP A 201 16.49 -25.79 4.77
N GLU A 202 16.88 -25.56 3.51
CA GLU A 202 17.07 -24.20 2.97
C GLU A 202 15.74 -23.42 2.93
N ALA A 203 14.65 -24.07 2.53
CA ALA A 203 13.32 -23.46 2.43
C ALA A 203 12.76 -23.08 3.80
N ASP A 204 12.90 -23.94 4.81
CA ASP A 204 12.47 -23.68 6.18
C ASP A 204 13.31 -22.55 6.81
N ASN A 205 14.63 -22.56 6.64
CA ASN A 205 15.51 -21.47 7.09
C ASN A 205 15.20 -20.13 6.39
N LEU A 206 14.86 -20.16 5.10
CA LEU A 206 14.48 -18.95 4.36
C LEU A 206 13.09 -18.45 4.77
N ALA A 207 12.13 -19.36 4.98
CA ALA A 207 10.81 -19.02 5.48
C ALA A 207 10.89 -18.32 6.84
N GLN A 208 11.69 -18.83 7.78
CA GLN A 208 11.90 -18.16 9.07
C GLN A 208 12.45 -16.73 8.91
N LYS A 209 13.45 -16.53 8.04
CA LYS A 209 13.99 -15.18 7.76
C LYS A 209 12.92 -14.24 7.21
N ILE A 210 12.14 -14.69 6.23
CA ILE A 210 11.07 -13.88 5.63
C ILE A 210 9.99 -13.58 6.68
N LEU A 211 9.56 -14.58 7.47
CA LEU A 211 8.59 -14.41 8.55
C LEU A 211 9.04 -13.39 9.59
N THR A 212 10.32 -13.37 9.98
CA THR A 212 10.89 -12.33 10.85
C THR A 212 10.80 -10.96 10.17
N THR A 213 11.22 -10.82 8.91
CA THR A 213 11.11 -9.53 8.18
C THR A 213 9.65 -9.05 8.06
N GLN A 214 8.69 -9.94 7.82
CA GLN A 214 7.26 -9.58 7.82
C GLN A 214 6.80 -9.11 9.21
N ARG A 215 7.32 -9.72 10.29
CA ARG A 215 7.02 -9.35 11.69
C ARG A 215 7.55 -7.96 12.02
N ASP A 216 8.80 -7.70 11.66
CA ASP A 216 9.48 -6.42 11.88
C ASP A 216 8.78 -5.29 11.10
N LEU A 217 8.24 -5.57 9.91
CA LEU A 217 7.44 -4.62 9.12
C LEU A 217 6.07 -4.35 9.76
N LEU A 218 5.40 -5.38 10.28
CA LEU A 218 4.14 -5.23 11.02
C LEU A 218 4.33 -4.35 12.26
N GLU A 219 5.38 -4.59 13.05
CA GLU A 219 5.71 -3.80 14.23
C GLU A 219 6.00 -2.33 13.87
N GLN A 220 6.72 -2.08 12.76
CA GLN A 220 6.96 -0.72 12.26
C GLN A 220 5.67 -0.02 11.80
N TYR A 221 4.74 -0.72 11.14
CA TYR A 221 3.45 -0.14 10.75
C TYR A 221 2.58 0.19 11.96
N LEU A 222 2.47 -0.73 12.93
CA LEU A 222 1.74 -0.47 14.19
C LEU A 222 2.34 0.72 14.94
N SER A 223 3.67 0.76 15.08
CA SER A 223 4.38 1.89 15.69
C SER A 223 4.12 3.22 14.97
N SER A 224 4.01 3.18 13.64
CA SER A 224 3.74 4.37 12.82
C SER A 224 2.30 4.88 13.01
N LEU A 225 1.31 3.99 13.16
CA LEU A 225 -0.08 4.38 13.46
C LEU A 225 -0.22 5.09 14.82
N ARG A 226 0.71 4.87 15.76
CA ARG A 226 0.75 5.56 17.06
C ARG A 226 1.37 6.95 17.01
N ASN A 227 1.86 7.43 15.85
CA ASN A 227 2.37 8.80 15.72
C ASN A 227 1.21 9.82 15.78
N PRO A 228 1.16 10.73 16.78
CA PRO A 228 0.10 11.72 16.91
C PRO A 228 -0.04 12.66 15.70
N GLU A 229 1.05 12.91 14.96
CA GLU A 229 1.02 13.74 13.74
C GLU A 229 0.20 13.10 12.61
N LEU A 230 0.11 11.77 12.59
CA LEU A 230 -0.61 11.00 11.58
C LEU A 230 -2.09 10.76 11.95
N PHE A 231 -2.48 10.99 13.22
CA PHE A 231 -3.85 10.75 13.69
C PHE A 231 -4.92 11.45 12.84
N ASN A 232 -4.71 12.72 12.48
CA ASN A 232 -5.68 13.47 11.67
C ASN A 232 -5.77 12.93 10.22
N VAL A 233 -4.67 12.43 9.66
CA VAL A 233 -4.64 11.76 8.35
C VAL A 233 -5.41 10.44 8.43
N ILE A 234 -5.22 9.66 9.50
CA ILE A 234 -5.94 8.40 9.72
C ILE A 234 -7.44 8.64 9.95
N LYS A 235 -7.81 9.65 10.75
CA LYS A 235 -9.20 10.02 11.02
C LYS A 235 -9.92 10.51 9.77
N SER A 236 -9.27 11.32 8.92
CA SER A 236 -9.85 11.76 7.64
C SER A 236 -9.95 10.64 6.60
N ALA A 237 -9.04 9.66 6.63
CA ALA A 237 -9.13 8.47 5.79
C ALA A 237 -10.35 7.57 6.13
N TYR A 238 -10.71 7.49 7.41
CA TYR A 238 -11.90 6.75 7.86
C TYR A 238 -13.20 7.55 7.79
N ILE A 239 -13.13 8.89 7.95
CA ILE A 239 -14.29 9.79 7.94
C ILE A 239 -14.18 10.74 6.73
N PRO A 240 -14.55 10.29 5.51
CA PRO A 240 -14.56 11.16 4.34
C PRO A 240 -15.45 12.38 4.55
N ALA A 241 -14.91 13.58 4.29
CA ALA A 241 -15.68 14.81 4.32
C ALA A 241 -16.80 14.82 3.26
N ALA A 242 -16.54 14.22 2.10
CA ALA A 242 -17.36 14.28 0.88
C ALA A 242 -18.77 13.66 0.93
N LEU A 243 -19.15 12.96 2.01
CA LEU A 243 -20.45 12.28 2.12
C LEU A 243 -21.66 13.22 2.38
N LEU A 244 -21.51 14.55 2.24
CA LEU A 244 -22.58 15.54 2.41
C LEU A 244 -22.43 16.75 1.44
N GLU A 245 -22.34 16.53 0.14
CA GLU A 245 -22.78 17.56 -0.80
C GLU A 245 -24.27 17.35 -1.13
N PRO A 246 -25.18 18.27 -0.76
CA PRO A 246 -26.52 18.27 -1.32
C PRO A 246 -26.43 18.66 -2.80
N GLU A 247 -27.11 17.91 -3.66
CA GLU A 247 -27.30 18.21 -5.09
C GLU A 247 -27.55 19.72 -5.30
N PRO A 248 -26.76 20.41 -6.15
CA PRO A 248 -26.92 21.85 -6.36
C PRO A 248 -28.23 22.15 -7.07
N HIS A 249 -29.26 22.49 -6.29
CA HIS A 249 -30.52 22.99 -6.82
C HIS A 249 -30.28 24.18 -7.75
N SER A 250 -30.86 24.10 -8.94
CA SER A 250 -30.68 25.07 -10.01
C SER A 250 -31.39 26.39 -9.67
N GLU A 251 -30.64 27.44 -9.32
CA GLU A 251 -31.15 28.81 -9.27
C GLU A 251 -30.45 29.69 -10.31
N THR A 252 -31.23 30.10 -11.31
CA THR A 252 -30.84 31.02 -12.39
C THR A 252 -30.62 32.46 -11.90
N PRO A 253 -29.73 33.24 -12.55
CA PRO A 253 -29.28 34.53 -12.02
C PRO A 253 -30.14 35.74 -12.43
N LEU A 254 -30.41 36.62 -11.47
CA LEU A 254 -30.79 38.04 -11.59
C LEU A 254 -30.23 38.75 -10.33
N GLY A 255 -29.68 39.97 -10.34
CA GLY A 255 -29.32 40.90 -11.40
C GLY A 255 -28.47 42.05 -10.80
N ASN A 256 -27.84 42.88 -11.64
CA ASN A 256 -26.87 43.91 -11.21
C ASN A 256 -27.51 45.11 -10.47
N GLU A 257 -26.75 45.77 -9.56
CA GLU A 257 -26.27 47.17 -9.69
C GLU A 257 -25.47 47.62 -8.41
N PRO A 258 -24.65 48.71 -8.44
CA PRO A 258 -23.61 49.00 -7.42
C PRO A 258 -23.75 50.33 -6.63
N GLY A 259 -22.90 50.52 -5.61
CA GLY A 259 -22.57 51.80 -4.95
C GLY A 259 -21.50 51.63 -3.84
N THR A 260 -20.28 52.19 -3.90
CA THR A 260 -19.81 53.51 -3.36
C THR A 260 -20.14 53.73 -1.86
N THR A 261 -19.26 54.15 -0.94
CA THR A 261 -18.01 54.97 -1.03
C THR A 261 -17.05 54.73 0.18
N ASP A 262 -15.82 55.24 0.06
CA ASP A 262 -14.69 55.36 1.01
C ASP A 262 -14.94 55.50 2.55
N GLU A 263 -13.94 55.13 3.37
CA GLU A 263 -13.05 56.14 4.00
C GLU A 263 -11.75 55.58 4.64
N LEU A 264 -10.72 56.42 4.64
CA LEU A 264 -9.32 56.15 5.04
C LEU A 264 -9.06 56.57 6.49
N TYR A 265 -8.15 55.86 7.19
CA TYR A 265 -7.25 56.51 8.16
C TYR A 265 -5.84 55.94 8.09
N ASN A 266 -4.86 56.85 8.11
CA ASN A 266 -3.45 56.57 7.85
C ASN A 266 -2.59 57.46 8.77
N THR A 267 -1.74 56.87 9.64
CA THR A 267 -0.67 57.61 10.36
C THR A 267 0.45 56.63 10.82
N PRO A 268 1.73 57.05 10.89
CA PRO A 268 2.83 56.12 10.58
C PRO A 268 3.94 55.96 11.64
N MET A 269 4.89 55.07 11.30
CA MET A 269 6.29 54.94 11.79
C MET A 269 6.57 54.34 13.17
N THR A 270 7.15 53.14 13.17
CA THR A 270 8.58 52.92 13.50
C THR A 270 9.08 51.60 12.88
N PRO A 271 10.32 51.52 12.35
CA PRO A 271 10.81 50.29 11.72
C PRO A 271 11.52 49.36 12.73
N SER A 272 10.92 48.22 13.04
CA SER A 272 11.61 47.14 13.77
C SER A 272 12.43 46.28 12.80
N ALA A 273 13.73 46.17 13.05
CA ALA A 273 14.68 45.58 12.11
C ALA A 273 14.85 44.05 12.33
N PHE A 274 13.98 43.25 11.71
CA PHE A 274 14.27 41.85 11.39
C PHE A 274 13.60 41.48 10.05
N PRO A 275 14.36 41.08 9.01
CA PRO A 275 13.77 40.45 7.83
C PRO A 275 13.40 39.01 8.17
N MET A 276 12.26 38.83 8.85
CA MET A 276 11.58 37.54 8.89
C MET A 276 10.97 37.31 7.50
N VAL A 277 11.79 36.81 6.58
CA VAL A 277 11.35 36.43 5.24
C VAL A 277 10.45 35.20 5.39
N GLN A 278 9.15 35.43 5.50
CA GLN A 278 8.14 34.44 5.12
C GLN A 278 8.06 34.39 3.59
N PRO A 279 8.47 33.31 2.91
CA PRO A 279 8.18 33.13 1.50
C PRO A 279 6.81 32.45 1.35
N LEU A 280 5.74 33.07 1.91
CA LEU A 280 4.38 32.53 1.87
C LEU A 280 3.36 33.43 1.14
N ARG A 281 3.84 34.41 0.36
CA ARG A 281 3.01 35.22 -0.56
C ARG A 281 3.58 35.38 -1.98
N ALA A 282 4.78 34.87 -2.25
CA ALA A 282 5.36 34.86 -3.60
C ALA A 282 5.09 33.54 -4.36
N ALA A 283 4.87 32.42 -3.66
CA ALA A 283 4.76 31.11 -4.29
C ALA A 283 3.43 30.86 -5.05
N LEU A 284 2.40 31.67 -4.79
CA LEU A 284 1.14 31.71 -5.55
C LEU A 284 1.26 32.46 -6.89
N HIS A 285 2.39 33.17 -7.10
CA HIS A 285 2.77 33.81 -8.35
C HIS A 285 4.17 33.37 -8.80
N PHE A 286 4.50 32.09 -8.60
CA PHE A 286 5.36 31.46 -9.59
C PHE A 286 4.50 31.25 -10.84
N ASP A 287 4.67 32.12 -11.83
CA ASP A 287 4.18 31.87 -13.18
C ASP A 287 4.56 30.43 -13.54
N SER A 288 3.57 29.62 -13.97
CA SER A 288 3.86 28.35 -14.63
C SER A 288 4.89 28.65 -15.73
N PRO A 289 6.08 28.01 -15.71
CA PRO A 289 7.17 28.39 -16.60
C PRO A 289 6.69 28.39 -18.05
N GLU A 290 7.07 29.42 -18.82
CA GLU A 290 6.46 29.78 -20.10
C GLU A 290 6.13 28.56 -20.98
N GLY A 291 4.83 28.27 -21.15
CA GLY A 291 4.31 27.13 -21.91
C GLY A 291 3.72 25.97 -21.09
N PHE A 292 3.84 25.97 -19.76
CA PHE A 292 3.16 25.02 -18.88
C PHE A 292 1.74 25.50 -18.54
N GLY A 293 0.77 24.58 -18.52
CA GLY A 293 -0.64 24.89 -18.24
C GLY A 293 -1.02 24.84 -16.75
N GLU A 294 -2.33 24.75 -16.51
CA GLU A 294 -2.96 24.80 -15.18
C GLU A 294 -2.73 23.54 -14.33
N TRP A 295 -2.43 22.40 -14.95
CA TRP A 295 -2.23 21.12 -14.25
C TRP A 295 -0.81 21.05 -13.69
N ARG A 296 -0.70 20.87 -12.37
CA ARG A 296 0.59 20.82 -11.66
C ARG A 296 1.34 19.54 -12.05
N VAL A 297 2.58 19.68 -12.50
CA VAL A 297 3.43 18.52 -12.81
C VAL A 297 4.30 18.19 -11.60
N MET A 298 4.20 16.96 -11.10
CA MET A 298 5.05 16.43 -10.04
C MET A 298 6.05 15.46 -10.65
N ILE A 299 7.31 15.58 -10.25
CA ILE A 299 8.42 14.80 -10.80
C ILE A 299 9.15 14.11 -9.64
N PRO A 300 9.06 12.78 -9.50
CA PRO A 300 9.78 12.07 -8.45
C PRO A 300 11.29 12.04 -8.72
N SER A 301 12.05 11.78 -7.65
CA SER A 301 13.52 11.72 -7.66
C SER A 301 14.12 10.77 -8.70
N SER A 302 13.38 9.71 -9.08
CA SER A 302 13.72 8.80 -10.19
C SER A 302 13.69 9.54 -11.54
N ALA A 303 12.54 10.08 -11.93
CA ALA A 303 12.36 10.82 -13.17
C ALA A 303 13.29 12.05 -13.27
N HIS A 304 13.64 12.69 -12.14
CA HIS A 304 14.67 13.74 -12.11
C HIS A 304 16.07 13.26 -12.56
N ARG A 305 16.44 12.00 -12.32
CA ARG A 305 17.67 11.41 -12.88
C ARG A 305 17.56 11.25 -14.39
N ASP A 306 16.45 10.69 -14.86
CA ASP A 306 16.22 10.39 -16.27
C ASP A 306 16.15 11.67 -17.12
N LEU A 307 15.51 12.73 -16.62
CA LEU A 307 15.52 14.06 -17.25
C LEU A 307 16.93 14.65 -17.38
N ARG A 308 17.78 14.50 -16.35
CA ARG A 308 19.18 14.98 -16.39
C ARG A 308 20.02 14.17 -17.38
N ASP A 309 19.84 12.85 -17.41
CA ASP A 309 20.53 11.99 -18.35
C ASP A 309 20.06 12.22 -19.80
N ALA A 310 18.76 12.43 -20.04
CA ALA A 310 18.23 12.83 -21.34
C ALA A 310 18.79 14.19 -21.78
N LYS A 311 18.78 15.21 -20.90
CA LYS A 311 19.36 16.54 -21.18
C LYS A 311 20.82 16.48 -21.57
N ARG A 312 21.60 15.59 -20.92
CA ARG A 312 23.04 15.41 -21.17
C ARG A 312 23.34 14.59 -22.43
N ARG A 313 22.62 13.50 -22.66
CA ARG A 313 22.94 12.50 -23.71
C ARG A 313 22.19 12.75 -25.02
N ASN A 314 20.97 13.25 -24.97
CA ASN A 314 20.13 13.46 -26.15
C ASN A 314 19.25 14.72 -25.99
N PRO A 315 19.79 15.92 -26.28
CA PRO A 315 19.05 17.18 -26.18
C PRO A 315 17.77 17.24 -27.02
N LYS A 316 17.68 16.47 -28.11
CA LYS A 316 16.46 16.37 -28.94
C LYS A 316 15.36 15.63 -28.19
N LEU A 317 15.68 14.47 -27.60
CA LEU A 317 14.76 13.71 -26.74
C LEU A 317 14.35 14.54 -25.53
N PHE A 318 15.28 15.24 -24.87
CA PHE A 318 14.95 16.15 -23.77
C PHE A 318 13.93 17.23 -24.17
N LYS A 319 14.09 17.86 -25.35
CA LYS A 319 13.11 18.83 -25.86
C LYS A 319 11.73 18.20 -26.12
N ILE A 320 11.69 16.94 -26.58
CA ILE A 320 10.44 16.19 -26.79
C ILE A 320 9.77 15.85 -25.45
N ILE A 321 10.54 15.40 -24.45
CA ILE A 321 10.03 15.14 -23.10
C ILE A 321 9.41 16.41 -22.50
N VAL A 322 10.14 17.53 -22.50
CA VAL A 322 9.62 18.81 -21.97
C VAL A 322 8.38 19.26 -22.75
N LYS A 323 8.35 19.10 -24.08
CA LYS A 323 7.14 19.37 -24.88
C LYS A 323 5.95 18.51 -24.46
N LYS A 324 6.16 17.22 -24.19
CA LYS A 324 5.08 16.31 -23.75
C LYS A 324 4.60 16.63 -22.35
N ILE A 325 5.50 17.00 -21.43
CA ILE A 325 5.14 17.49 -20.10
C ILE A 325 4.29 18.78 -20.21
N MET A 326 4.65 19.72 -21.10
CA MET A 326 3.85 20.91 -21.37
C MET A 326 2.48 20.58 -22.00
N GLU A 327 2.41 19.64 -22.95
CA GLU A 327 1.11 19.19 -23.51
C GLU A 327 0.21 18.60 -22.40
N LEU A 328 0.74 17.75 -21.53
CA LEU A 328 -0.01 17.16 -20.41
C LEU A 328 -0.41 18.20 -19.36
N SER A 329 0.43 19.21 -19.06
CA SER A 329 0.08 20.27 -18.11
C SER A 329 -1.00 21.23 -18.61
N ASN A 330 -1.21 21.30 -19.93
CA ASN A 330 -2.33 21.97 -20.58
C ASN A 330 -3.56 21.05 -20.78
N GLY A 331 -3.57 19.85 -20.21
CA GLY A 331 -4.70 18.91 -20.32
C GLY A 331 -4.88 18.27 -21.70
N HIS A 332 -3.86 18.23 -22.56
CA HIS A 332 -3.95 17.66 -23.91
C HIS A 332 -3.92 16.12 -23.93
N PHE A 333 -4.97 15.49 -23.43
CA PHE A 333 -5.15 14.03 -23.36
C PHE A 333 -5.79 13.45 -24.64
N SER A 334 -4.99 13.31 -25.70
CA SER A 334 -5.38 12.56 -26.91
C SER A 334 -5.10 11.06 -26.78
N ASP A 335 -5.64 10.24 -27.69
CA ASP A 335 -5.40 8.78 -27.72
C ASP A 335 -3.90 8.39 -27.77
N ASP A 336 -3.06 9.21 -28.39
CA ASP A 336 -1.60 9.04 -28.44
C ASP A 336 -0.89 9.53 -27.14
N ASN A 337 -1.58 10.32 -26.31
CA ASN A 337 -1.07 10.91 -25.06
C ASN A 337 -1.64 10.27 -23.78
N GLN A 338 -2.73 9.51 -23.85
CA GLN A 338 -3.42 8.92 -22.70
C GLN A 338 -3.79 7.45 -22.93
N LYS A 339 -2.82 6.63 -23.37
CA LYS A 339 -3.06 5.19 -23.47
C LYS A 339 -2.94 4.54 -22.09
N LYS A 340 -4.01 3.95 -21.56
CA LYS A 340 -3.98 3.24 -20.27
C LYS A 340 -3.07 2.01 -20.33
N LEU A 341 -2.15 1.88 -19.37
CA LEU A 341 -1.21 0.76 -19.25
C LEU A 341 -1.75 -0.41 -18.42
N ASN A 342 -2.61 -0.14 -17.43
CA ASN A 342 -3.21 -1.18 -16.59
C ASN A 342 -4.63 -1.57 -17.05
N ASN A 343 -4.77 -2.82 -17.52
CA ASN A 343 -6.05 -3.41 -17.88
C ASN A 343 -6.93 -3.77 -16.66
N THR A 344 -6.39 -3.69 -15.43
CA THR A 344 -7.14 -3.97 -14.21
C THR A 344 -8.16 -2.85 -13.95
N SER A 345 -9.37 -3.24 -13.53
CA SER A 345 -10.43 -2.34 -13.05
C SER A 345 -10.25 -1.89 -11.59
N VAL A 346 -9.18 -2.34 -10.94
CA VAL A 346 -8.86 -2.10 -9.53
C VAL A 346 -7.44 -1.52 -9.45
N GLY A 347 -7.30 -0.33 -8.87
CA GLY A 347 -6.05 0.42 -8.75
C GLY A 347 -6.05 1.79 -9.46
N VAL A 348 -5.07 2.63 -9.14
CA VAL A 348 -4.88 3.96 -9.75
C VAL A 348 -4.60 3.80 -11.26
N PRO A 349 -5.28 4.53 -12.17
CA PRO A 349 -4.99 4.48 -13.60
C PRO A 349 -3.58 4.99 -13.92
N ILE A 350 -2.81 4.18 -14.66
CA ILE A 350 -1.50 4.57 -15.18
C ILE A 350 -1.61 4.75 -16.69
N PHE A 351 -1.04 5.83 -17.21
CA PHE A 351 -1.13 6.25 -18.61
C PHE A 351 0.26 6.34 -19.27
N GLU A 352 0.27 6.12 -20.58
CA GLU A 352 1.41 6.20 -21.49
C GLU A 352 1.18 7.35 -22.47
N ALA A 353 2.09 8.32 -22.49
CA ALA A 353 2.18 9.34 -23.53
C ALA A 353 3.31 9.02 -24.52
N LYS A 354 2.98 8.95 -25.80
CA LYS A 354 3.90 8.62 -26.89
C LYS A 354 4.84 9.77 -27.19
N MET A 355 6.16 9.52 -27.13
CA MET A 355 7.19 10.52 -27.42
C MET A 355 7.76 10.35 -28.83
N THR A 356 8.71 9.42 -28.99
CA THR A 356 9.25 8.96 -30.28
C THR A 356 9.06 7.45 -30.40
N SER A 357 9.27 6.88 -31.59
CA SER A 357 9.17 5.44 -31.94
C SER A 357 8.91 4.46 -30.78
N ASP A 358 9.90 4.35 -29.91
CA ASP A 358 10.10 3.37 -28.84
C ASP A 358 10.07 3.98 -27.41
N THR A 359 10.24 5.30 -27.26
CA THR A 359 10.26 5.96 -25.94
C THR A 359 8.88 6.46 -25.50
N ARG A 360 8.59 6.40 -24.19
CA ARG A 360 7.25 6.64 -23.63
C ARG A 360 7.34 7.32 -22.27
N LEU A 361 6.61 8.42 -22.13
CA LEU A 361 6.45 9.08 -20.85
C LEU A 361 5.32 8.36 -20.11
N VAL A 362 5.62 7.76 -18.97
CA VAL A 362 4.64 7.07 -18.12
C VAL A 362 4.21 8.01 -17.01
N TYR A 363 2.91 8.18 -16.80
CA TYR A 363 2.37 9.07 -15.78
C TYR A 363 1.08 8.52 -15.14
N GLN A 364 0.70 9.09 -14.01
CA GLN A 364 -0.64 8.96 -13.43
C GLN A 364 -1.26 10.35 -13.24
N ILE A 365 -2.58 10.38 -13.04
CA ILE A 365 -3.32 11.60 -12.68
C ILE A 365 -3.80 11.43 -11.25
N ASP A 366 -3.41 12.35 -10.37
CA ASP A 366 -3.89 12.42 -8.98
C ASP A 366 -4.79 13.65 -8.79
N CYS A 367 -5.82 13.56 -7.95
CA CYS A 367 -6.82 14.60 -7.76
C CYS A 367 -6.77 15.12 -6.32
N ASN A 368 -6.02 16.21 -6.11
CA ASN A 368 -5.89 16.81 -4.78
C ASN A 368 -7.02 17.79 -4.51
N GLN A 369 -7.60 17.70 -3.32
CA GLN A 369 -8.48 18.72 -2.77
C GLN A 369 -7.61 19.82 -2.12
N ASP A 370 -7.45 20.95 -2.80
CA ASP A 370 -6.83 22.14 -2.21
C ASP A 370 -7.78 22.73 -1.17
N PHE A 371 -7.43 22.63 0.11
CA PHE A 371 -8.12 23.35 1.18
C PHE A 371 -7.56 24.77 1.28
N GLU A 372 -8.25 25.75 0.70
CA GLU A 372 -7.93 27.17 0.92
C GLU A 372 -8.04 27.51 2.41
N THR A 373 -6.91 27.88 3.03
CA THR A 373 -6.85 28.31 4.42
C THR A 373 -7.39 29.72 4.60
N GLY A 374 -8.72 29.83 4.68
CA GLY A 374 -9.38 30.88 5.43
C GLY A 374 -9.52 32.25 4.76
N VAL A 375 -10.30 32.34 3.69
CA VAL A 375 -11.31 33.41 3.49
C VAL A 375 -12.54 32.77 2.86
N SER A 376 -13.76 33.16 3.26
CA SER A 376 -14.98 32.58 2.71
C SER A 376 -15.20 32.99 1.25
N LYS A 377 -14.80 32.13 0.31
CA LYS A 377 -15.35 32.00 -1.04
C LYS A 377 -15.18 30.55 -1.50
N LYS A 378 -16.29 29.92 -1.90
CA LYS A 378 -16.26 28.54 -2.42
C LYS A 378 -15.72 28.55 -3.85
N SER A 379 -14.44 28.22 -4.02
CA SER A 379 -13.90 27.73 -5.29
C SER A 379 -13.35 26.33 -5.05
N THR A 380 -14.14 25.30 -5.39
CA THR A 380 -13.71 23.90 -5.27
C THR A 380 -12.87 23.54 -6.49
N ASP A 381 -11.69 24.15 -6.60
CA ASP A 381 -10.77 23.92 -7.70
C ASP A 381 -10.01 22.60 -7.47
N PHE A 382 -10.53 21.51 -8.03
CA PHE A 382 -9.84 20.23 -8.13
C PHE A 382 -8.55 20.40 -8.95
N LYS A 383 -7.40 20.43 -8.28
CA LYS A 383 -6.11 20.46 -8.96
C LYS A 383 -5.67 19.03 -9.27
N ALA A 384 -5.74 18.70 -10.56
CA ALA A 384 -5.23 17.44 -11.06
C ALA A 384 -3.71 17.54 -11.31
N ASN A 385 -2.96 16.59 -10.75
CA ASN A 385 -1.52 16.50 -10.90
C ASN A 385 -1.14 15.53 -12.02
N VAL A 386 0.00 15.75 -12.67
CA VAL A 386 0.65 14.78 -13.56
C VAL A 386 1.93 14.29 -12.88
N ASP A 387 1.91 13.05 -12.38
CA ASP A 387 3.09 12.45 -11.73
C ASP A 387 3.89 11.63 -12.74
N LEU A 388 5.16 11.98 -12.98
CA LEU A 388 6.02 11.26 -13.93
C LEU A 388 6.65 9.99 -13.34
N ILE A 389 6.29 8.80 -13.83
CA ILE A 389 6.82 7.53 -13.31
C ILE A 389 8.16 7.15 -13.97
N SER A 390 8.27 7.27 -15.31
CA SER A 390 9.47 6.95 -16.10
C SER A 390 9.43 7.56 -17.51
N ILE A 391 10.53 7.48 -18.27
CA ILE A 391 10.82 8.20 -19.54
C ILE A 391 11.42 7.25 -20.60
#